data_AF-A0A959RI29-F1
#
_entry.id   AF-A0A959RI29-F1
#
_cell.length_a   1.000
_cell.length_b   1.000
_cell.length_c   1.000
_cell.angle_alpha   90.00
_cell.angle_beta   90.00
_cell.angle_gamma   90.00
#
_symmetry.space_group_name_H-M   'P 1'
#
loop_
_entity.id
_entity.type
_entity.pdbx_description
1 polymer ?
#
loop_
_entity_poly.entity_id
_entity_poly.type
_entity_poly.pdbx_seq_one_letter_code
_entity_poly.pdbx_strand_id
1 'polypeptide(L)'
;GGLTAIDTATELLAYYPVQVLKVLDKYEKLSAEQGEDKFFELFSDREKEIMKTFIEHGKLIREEYANAKKENRQPDILSLENKWGGVTIAYRKKLTDSPAYRLNHEEVIKALDEGIKIAENMNPVEAIGDEFGAVKELVFKRKDNPELLTLEAKTVMVAAGTSPNIIYEKEFPGTFKLDENKYFFKPFRFSGNELIPAAKDEKGFFTSYNKNGKFISFYGDNHPDYAGNVVKAMASAKDGYEKITDIFKKDLSILKSDPGSISERRTQFEKMTANMDDGFMATVKKVIRLTPTIVEVIVKAPFAVRKFKPGQFYRMQNYELNSQKINDTVLTMEGLAMTGSLTNIEKGLLSMIVLEMGVSSRLVATLKEGERIVVMGPTGTPTHIPKNENVLLAGGGLGNAVLFSIAHALKENNNRVIYFAGYKNSEDIYKKREIEKYADQVVWSNDFGDKILPEREQDLWLEGNIVESMINYCKLDDKKLFDFKTINRIIAIGSDRMMKAVKDSRYTVLKDKFGEHIAIGSINSPMQCMMKEICAQCLQKHIDPETGEESFVFSCFNQDQLLDYVDFVNLNQRLMANSVLEKLSNMYLTYLFSQKEKTAALPSDLYST
;
A
#
# COMPACT_ATOMS: atom_id res chain seq x y z
N GLY A 1 -20.22 7.68 -12.11
CA GLY A 1 -19.63 7.80 -13.45
C GLY A 1 -19.86 6.51 -14.18
N GLY A 2 -20.35 6.54 -15.42
CA GLY A 2 -20.45 5.34 -16.25
C GLY A 2 -19.07 4.86 -16.73
N LEU A 3 -18.16 5.81 -16.98
CA LEU A 3 -16.82 5.56 -17.53
C LEU A 3 -16.02 4.54 -16.71
N THR A 4 -15.78 4.83 -15.44
CA THR A 4 -14.93 3.99 -14.58
C THR A 4 -15.41 2.55 -14.44
N ALA A 5 -16.73 2.31 -14.45
CA ALA A 5 -17.28 0.96 -14.37
C ALA A 5 -17.10 0.20 -15.69
N ILE A 6 -17.23 0.88 -16.83
CA ILE A 6 -16.96 0.33 -18.15
C ILE A 6 -15.47 0.02 -18.30
N ASP A 7 -14.60 0.95 -17.92
CA ASP A 7 -13.14 0.75 -17.94
C ASP A 7 -12.76 -0.49 -17.12
N THR A 8 -13.25 -0.57 -15.88
CA THR A 8 -12.98 -1.72 -14.99
C THR A 8 -13.50 -3.03 -15.58
N ALA A 9 -14.72 -3.03 -16.14
CA ALA A 9 -15.30 -4.23 -16.74
C ALA A 9 -14.53 -4.69 -17.99
N THR A 10 -14.11 -3.74 -18.83
CA THR A 10 -13.27 -3.99 -20.00
C THR A 10 -11.93 -4.58 -19.60
N GLU A 11 -11.27 -4.00 -18.60
CA GLU A 11 -10.00 -4.51 -18.07
C GLU A 11 -10.14 -5.92 -17.50
N LEU A 12 -11.21 -6.22 -16.76
CA LEU A 12 -11.43 -7.56 -16.21
C LEU A 12 -11.53 -8.64 -17.32
N LEU A 13 -12.27 -8.36 -18.40
CA LEU A 13 -12.34 -9.26 -19.56
C LEU A 13 -10.99 -9.34 -20.28
N ALA A 14 -10.34 -8.21 -20.55
CA ALA A 14 -9.08 -8.22 -21.30
C ALA A 14 -7.92 -8.90 -20.55
N TYR A 15 -7.80 -8.70 -19.24
CA TYR A 15 -6.66 -9.18 -18.45
C TYR A 15 -6.83 -10.61 -17.95
N TYR A 16 -8.06 -11.12 -17.79
CA TYR A 16 -8.26 -12.47 -17.27
C TYR A 16 -7.64 -13.56 -18.16
N PRO A 17 -7.82 -13.57 -19.50
CA PRO A 17 -7.15 -14.51 -20.40
C PRO A 17 -5.63 -14.43 -20.30
N VAL A 18 -5.07 -13.21 -20.24
CA VAL A 18 -3.63 -12.98 -20.11
C VAL A 18 -3.11 -13.56 -18.78
N GLN A 19 -3.86 -13.36 -17.70
CA GLN A 19 -3.52 -13.91 -16.39
C GLN A 19 -3.48 -15.43 -16.41
N VAL A 20 -4.54 -16.10 -16.86
CA VAL A 20 -4.61 -17.58 -16.82
C VAL A 20 -3.62 -18.24 -17.78
N LEU A 21 -3.31 -17.61 -18.92
CA LEU A 21 -2.24 -18.07 -19.81
C LEU A 21 -0.86 -17.97 -19.16
N LYS A 22 -0.56 -16.87 -18.47
CA LYS A 22 0.68 -16.71 -17.69
C LYS A 22 0.75 -17.71 -16.53
N VAL A 23 -0.38 -17.98 -15.87
CA VAL A 23 -0.46 -18.98 -14.82
C VAL A 23 -0.15 -20.37 -15.37
N LEU A 24 -0.75 -20.74 -16.50
CA LEU A 24 -0.52 -22.03 -17.15
C LEU A 24 0.94 -22.20 -17.58
N ASP A 25 1.55 -21.20 -18.21
CA ASP A 25 2.96 -21.25 -18.62
C ASP A 25 3.90 -21.46 -17.41
N LYS A 26 3.68 -20.73 -16.32
CA LYS A 26 4.47 -20.90 -15.09
C LYS A 26 4.25 -22.28 -14.47
N TYR A 27 2.99 -22.74 -14.42
CA TYR A 27 2.63 -24.05 -13.89
C TYR A 27 3.35 -25.19 -14.64
N GLU A 28 3.33 -25.16 -15.98
CA GLU A 28 3.94 -26.20 -16.80
C GLU A 28 5.46 -26.26 -16.60
N LYS A 29 6.13 -25.10 -16.57
CA LYS A 29 7.58 -25.02 -16.30
C LYS A 29 7.94 -25.54 -14.91
N LEU A 30 7.20 -25.12 -13.89
CA LEU A 30 7.47 -25.51 -12.51
C LEU A 30 7.19 -27.00 -12.30
N SER A 31 6.07 -27.51 -12.82
CA SER A 31 5.69 -28.92 -12.68
C SER A 31 6.64 -29.83 -13.44
N ALA A 32 7.17 -29.40 -14.59
CA ALA A 32 8.20 -30.15 -15.31
C ALA A 32 9.53 -30.25 -14.53
N GLU A 33 9.92 -29.21 -13.78
CA GLU A 33 11.18 -29.21 -12.99
C GLU A 33 11.04 -30.00 -11.68
N GLN A 34 9.91 -29.90 -10.98
CA GLN A 34 9.80 -30.40 -9.60
C GLN A 34 8.74 -31.50 -9.37
N GLY A 35 7.91 -31.79 -10.38
CA GLY A 35 6.73 -32.66 -10.27
C GLY A 35 5.47 -31.93 -9.80
N GLU A 36 4.30 -32.44 -10.21
CA GLU A 36 2.98 -31.86 -9.91
C GLU A 36 2.62 -31.93 -8.42
N ASP A 37 2.90 -33.06 -7.75
CA ASP A 37 2.60 -33.23 -6.33
C ASP A 37 3.34 -32.18 -5.47
N LYS A 38 4.62 -31.98 -5.75
CA LYS A 38 5.45 -30.97 -5.08
C LYS A 38 5.04 -29.55 -5.45
N PHE A 39 4.54 -29.32 -6.65
CA PHE A 39 3.97 -28.03 -7.02
C PHE A 39 2.77 -27.67 -6.14
N PHE A 40 1.84 -28.62 -5.92
CA PHE A 40 0.62 -28.37 -5.16
C PHE A 40 0.78 -28.45 -3.62
N GLU A 41 1.93 -28.90 -3.11
CA GLU A 41 2.21 -29.08 -1.68
C GLU A 41 2.02 -27.79 -0.86
N LEU A 42 2.37 -26.63 -1.41
CA LEU A 42 2.32 -25.34 -0.72
C LEU A 42 0.94 -24.65 -0.74
N PHE A 43 -0.02 -25.21 -1.48
CA PHE A 43 -1.36 -24.67 -1.63
C PHE A 43 -2.31 -25.38 -0.66
N SER A 44 -3.13 -24.60 0.05
CA SER A 44 -4.30 -25.13 0.77
C SER A 44 -5.33 -25.69 -0.21
N ASP A 45 -6.29 -26.45 0.27
CA ASP A 45 -7.27 -27.12 -0.61
C ASP A 45 -8.10 -26.11 -1.42
N ARG A 46 -8.48 -24.98 -0.81
CA ARG A 46 -9.12 -23.86 -1.51
C ARG A 46 -8.23 -23.27 -2.60
N GLU A 47 -6.97 -23.03 -2.29
CA GLU A 47 -6.02 -22.46 -3.26
C GLU A 47 -5.74 -23.43 -4.41
N LYS A 48 -5.74 -24.75 -4.15
CA LYS A 48 -5.66 -25.78 -5.20
C LYS A 48 -6.84 -25.69 -6.16
N GLU A 49 -8.06 -25.46 -5.65
CA GLU A 49 -9.26 -25.31 -6.49
C GLU A 49 -9.15 -24.09 -7.43
N ILE A 50 -8.74 -22.94 -6.88
CA ILE A 50 -8.52 -21.71 -7.68
C ILE A 50 -7.42 -21.93 -8.72
N MET A 51 -6.30 -22.53 -8.32
CA MET A 51 -5.18 -22.80 -9.23
C MET A 51 -5.58 -23.78 -10.35
N LYS A 52 -6.33 -24.84 -10.04
CA LYS A 52 -6.87 -25.78 -11.03
C LYS A 52 -7.81 -25.08 -12.01
N THR A 53 -8.67 -24.19 -11.53
CA THR A 53 -9.54 -23.35 -12.37
C THR A 53 -8.71 -22.51 -13.35
N PHE A 54 -7.66 -21.83 -12.87
CA PHE A 54 -6.78 -21.06 -13.76
C PHE A 54 -6.06 -21.94 -14.80
N ILE A 55 -5.59 -23.13 -14.40
CA ILE A 55 -4.96 -24.09 -15.32
C ILE A 55 -5.94 -24.56 -16.39
N GLU A 56 -7.16 -24.93 -16.00
CA GLU A 56 -8.22 -25.36 -16.92
C GLU A 56 -8.57 -24.25 -17.92
N HIS A 57 -8.84 -23.04 -17.43
CA HIS A 57 -9.19 -21.91 -18.28
C HIS A 57 -8.04 -21.53 -19.22
N GLY A 58 -6.80 -21.55 -18.73
CA GLY A 58 -5.62 -21.33 -19.57
C GLY A 58 -5.48 -22.37 -20.69
N LYS A 59 -5.81 -23.65 -20.41
CA LYS A 59 -5.75 -24.73 -21.42
C LYS A 59 -6.82 -24.52 -22.49
N LEU A 60 -8.05 -24.21 -22.09
CA LEU A 60 -9.16 -23.94 -23.00
C LEU A 60 -8.88 -22.72 -23.89
N ILE A 61 -8.31 -21.64 -23.35
CA ILE A 61 -7.91 -20.47 -24.13
C ILE A 61 -6.79 -20.82 -25.12
N ARG A 62 -5.77 -21.55 -24.68
CA ARG A 62 -4.66 -21.98 -25.56
C ARG A 62 -5.16 -22.88 -26.70
N GLU A 63 -6.09 -23.77 -26.41
CA GLU A 63 -6.75 -24.62 -27.41
C GLU A 63 -7.55 -23.78 -28.41
N GLU A 64 -8.31 -22.80 -27.94
CA GLU A 64 -9.08 -21.89 -28.79
C GLU A 64 -8.16 -21.09 -29.73
N TYR A 65 -7.04 -20.55 -29.24
CA TYR A 65 -6.03 -19.93 -30.11
C TYR A 65 -5.50 -20.89 -31.18
N ALA A 66 -5.28 -22.16 -30.83
CA ALA A 66 -4.81 -23.17 -31.78
C ALA A 66 -5.87 -23.53 -32.84
N ASN A 67 -7.14 -23.65 -32.43
CA ASN A 67 -8.25 -23.97 -33.32
C ASN A 67 -8.56 -22.80 -34.26
N ALA A 68 -8.64 -21.58 -33.73
CA ALA A 68 -8.83 -20.36 -34.52
C ALA A 68 -7.75 -20.20 -35.59
N LYS A 69 -6.49 -20.50 -35.26
CA LYS A 69 -5.38 -20.52 -36.22
C LYS A 69 -5.53 -21.58 -37.30
N LYS A 70 -5.96 -22.80 -36.96
CA LYS A 70 -6.22 -23.88 -37.94
C LYS A 70 -7.38 -23.55 -38.88
N GLU A 71 -8.39 -22.86 -38.36
CA GLU A 71 -9.61 -22.48 -39.08
C GLU A 71 -9.50 -21.12 -39.79
N ASN A 72 -8.38 -20.42 -39.65
CA ASN A 72 -8.14 -19.07 -40.19
C ASN A 72 -9.22 -18.06 -39.78
N ARG A 73 -9.60 -18.06 -38.50
CA ARG A 73 -10.55 -17.13 -37.89
C ARG A 73 -9.92 -16.41 -36.68
N GLN A 74 -10.59 -15.37 -36.19
CA GLN A 74 -10.24 -14.79 -34.91
C GLN A 74 -10.63 -15.74 -33.76
N PRO A 75 -9.85 -15.78 -32.67
CA PRO A 75 -10.18 -16.58 -31.49
C PRO A 75 -11.42 -16.01 -30.80
N ASP A 76 -12.36 -16.89 -30.47
CA ASP A 76 -13.60 -16.56 -29.77
C ASP A 76 -13.42 -16.75 -28.26
N ILE A 77 -12.66 -15.84 -27.67
CA ILE A 77 -12.40 -15.83 -26.23
C ILE A 77 -13.65 -15.43 -25.44
N LEU A 78 -14.47 -14.53 -26.00
CA LEU A 78 -15.66 -14.03 -25.35
C LEU A 78 -16.70 -15.13 -25.07
N SER A 79 -16.82 -16.13 -25.95
CA SER A 79 -17.67 -17.30 -25.68
C SER A 79 -17.21 -18.11 -24.47
N LEU A 80 -15.90 -18.26 -24.26
CA LEU A 80 -15.34 -18.91 -23.07
C LEU A 80 -15.61 -18.10 -21.81
N GLU A 81 -15.39 -16.79 -21.86
CA GLU A 81 -15.63 -15.90 -20.72
C GLU A 81 -17.11 -15.88 -20.30
N ASN A 82 -18.01 -15.83 -21.27
CA ASN A 82 -19.45 -15.93 -21.02
C ASN A 82 -19.84 -17.28 -20.40
N LYS A 83 -19.21 -18.38 -20.81
CA LYS A 83 -19.41 -19.70 -20.20
C LYS A 83 -18.98 -19.73 -18.73
N TRP A 84 -17.99 -18.92 -18.35
CA TRP A 84 -17.51 -18.78 -16.96
C TRP A 84 -18.24 -17.70 -16.14
N GLY A 85 -19.24 -17.04 -16.73
CA GLY A 85 -20.10 -16.05 -16.09
C GLY A 85 -20.03 -14.64 -16.72
N GLY A 86 -18.93 -14.31 -17.39
CA GLY A 86 -18.67 -12.99 -17.98
C GLY A 86 -18.61 -11.86 -16.95
N VAL A 87 -18.82 -10.62 -17.40
CA VAL A 87 -18.83 -9.42 -16.54
C VAL A 87 -20.16 -8.70 -16.67
N THR A 88 -20.76 -8.35 -15.53
CA THR A 88 -22.01 -7.58 -15.46
C THR A 88 -21.81 -6.31 -14.64
N ILE A 89 -22.10 -5.15 -15.24
CA ILE A 89 -22.20 -3.88 -14.55
C ILE A 89 -23.61 -3.75 -13.97
N ALA A 90 -23.73 -3.90 -12.64
CA ALA A 90 -24.95 -3.56 -11.92
C ALA A 90 -25.03 -2.04 -11.70
N TYR A 91 -25.97 -1.38 -12.37
CA TYR A 91 -26.14 0.07 -12.33
C TYR A 91 -27.43 0.47 -11.59
N ARG A 92 -27.32 1.36 -10.60
CA ARG A 92 -28.44 1.79 -9.73
C ARG A 92 -29.54 2.64 -10.39
N LYS A 93 -29.37 3.01 -11.67
CA LYS A 93 -30.32 3.80 -12.48
C LYS A 93 -30.48 3.14 -13.85
N LYS A 94 -31.21 3.79 -14.75
CA LYS A 94 -31.19 3.45 -16.18
C LYS A 94 -29.88 3.92 -16.82
N LEU A 95 -29.37 3.16 -17.76
CA LEU A 95 -28.21 3.48 -18.61
C LEU A 95 -28.41 4.81 -19.34
N THR A 96 -29.63 5.10 -19.78
CA THR A 96 -29.99 6.41 -20.38
C THR A 96 -29.82 7.59 -19.42
N ASP A 97 -29.79 7.32 -18.10
CA ASP A 97 -29.47 8.31 -17.08
C ASP A 97 -27.97 8.46 -16.80
N SER A 98 -27.15 7.58 -17.36
CA SER A 98 -25.72 7.61 -17.15
C SER A 98 -25.06 8.74 -17.94
N PRO A 99 -24.02 9.39 -17.39
CA PRO A 99 -23.21 10.34 -18.14
C PRO A 99 -22.54 9.72 -19.37
N ALA A 100 -22.16 8.44 -19.30
CA ALA A 100 -21.56 7.72 -20.43
C ALA A 100 -22.54 7.70 -21.61
N TYR A 101 -23.80 7.32 -21.39
CA TYR A 101 -24.81 7.36 -22.45
C TYR A 101 -25.08 8.77 -22.98
N ARG A 102 -25.16 9.78 -22.11
CA ARG A 102 -25.53 11.15 -22.52
C ARG A 102 -24.40 11.93 -23.18
N LEU A 103 -23.16 11.67 -22.78
CA LEU A 103 -21.98 12.46 -23.19
C LEU A 103 -21.01 11.67 -24.07
N ASN A 104 -21.03 10.33 -24.02
CA ASN A 104 -20.09 9.46 -24.73
C ASN A 104 -20.72 8.08 -25.09
N HIS A 105 -21.84 8.07 -25.80
CA HIS A 105 -22.59 6.84 -26.09
C HIS A 105 -21.79 5.79 -26.89
N GLU A 106 -20.77 6.20 -27.64
CA GLU A 106 -19.87 5.30 -28.38
C GLU A 106 -19.17 4.29 -27.47
N GLU A 107 -18.77 4.73 -26.27
CA GLU A 107 -18.13 3.86 -25.29
C GLU A 107 -19.07 2.79 -24.75
N VAL A 108 -20.35 3.13 -24.57
CA VAL A 108 -21.38 2.16 -24.16
C VAL A 108 -21.57 1.11 -25.27
N ILE A 109 -21.58 1.53 -26.53
CA ILE A 109 -21.68 0.60 -27.67
C ILE A 109 -20.47 -0.33 -27.67
N LYS A 110 -19.26 0.20 -27.47
CA LYS A 110 -18.04 -0.63 -27.40
C LYS A 110 -18.01 -1.57 -26.22
N ALA A 111 -18.48 -1.14 -25.05
CA ALA A 111 -18.61 -2.03 -23.90
C ALA A 111 -19.51 -3.24 -24.21
N LEU A 112 -20.65 -3.01 -24.90
CA LEU A 112 -21.56 -4.08 -25.30
C LEU A 112 -20.96 -4.97 -26.40
N ASP A 113 -20.22 -4.40 -27.36
CA ASP A 113 -19.49 -5.15 -28.40
C ASP A 113 -18.44 -6.10 -27.77
N GLU A 114 -17.78 -5.68 -26.70
CA GLU A 114 -16.83 -6.48 -25.90
C GLU A 114 -17.54 -7.51 -24.98
N GLY A 115 -18.88 -7.56 -25.00
CA GLY A 115 -19.68 -8.53 -24.25
C GLY A 115 -19.97 -8.18 -22.79
N ILE A 116 -19.72 -6.94 -22.37
CA ILE A 116 -20.07 -6.45 -21.04
C ILE A 116 -21.59 -6.35 -20.93
N LYS A 117 -22.17 -6.98 -19.90
CA LYS A 117 -23.60 -6.91 -19.62
C LYS A 117 -23.90 -5.73 -18.70
N ILE A 118 -25.03 -5.05 -18.90
CA ILE A 118 -25.47 -3.96 -18.03
C ILE A 118 -26.82 -4.31 -17.43
N ALA A 119 -26.88 -4.41 -16.10
CA ALA A 119 -28.12 -4.62 -15.35
C ALA A 119 -28.55 -3.29 -14.72
N GLU A 120 -29.62 -2.69 -15.25
CA GLU A 120 -30.15 -1.39 -14.80
C GLU A 120 -31.01 -1.51 -13.54
N ASN A 121 -31.17 -0.38 -12.83
CA ASN A 121 -31.99 -0.23 -11.63
C ASN A 121 -31.62 -1.15 -10.45
N MET A 122 -30.38 -1.62 -10.41
CA MET A 122 -29.86 -2.55 -9.40
C MET A 122 -29.28 -1.78 -8.20
N ASN A 123 -29.97 -1.81 -7.04
CA ASN A 123 -29.40 -1.29 -5.80
C ASN A 123 -28.86 -2.45 -4.96
N PRO A 124 -27.56 -2.49 -4.63
CA PRO A 124 -27.01 -3.57 -3.82
C PRO A 124 -27.61 -3.52 -2.41
N VAL A 125 -27.89 -4.69 -1.85
CA VAL A 125 -28.46 -4.88 -0.52
C VAL A 125 -27.48 -5.63 0.37
N GLU A 126 -26.93 -6.74 -0.13
CA GLU A 126 -26.08 -7.63 0.65
C GLU A 126 -25.06 -8.35 -0.24
N ALA A 127 -23.86 -8.57 0.29
CA ALA A 127 -22.87 -9.47 -0.30
C ALA A 127 -22.81 -10.75 0.54
N ILE A 128 -23.21 -11.87 -0.06
CA ILE A 128 -23.23 -13.17 0.60
C ILE A 128 -21.88 -13.85 0.37
N GLY A 129 -21.24 -14.23 1.47
CA GLY A 129 -19.97 -14.94 1.46
C GLY A 129 -20.12 -16.45 1.26
N ASP A 130 -19.10 -17.09 0.71
CA ASP A 130 -18.86 -18.53 0.81
C ASP A 130 -18.45 -18.92 2.26
N GLU A 131 -18.26 -20.22 2.51
CA GLU A 131 -17.82 -20.75 3.80
C GLU A 131 -16.45 -20.22 4.26
N PHE A 132 -15.69 -19.58 3.36
CA PHE A 132 -14.40 -18.96 3.64
C PHE A 132 -14.49 -17.42 3.73
N GLY A 133 -15.69 -16.84 3.59
CA GLY A 133 -15.96 -15.41 3.65
C GLY A 133 -15.62 -14.61 2.39
N ALA A 134 -15.30 -15.23 1.26
CA ALA A 134 -15.22 -14.50 -0.02
C ALA A 134 -16.60 -14.35 -0.63
N VAL A 135 -16.81 -13.28 -1.39
CA VAL A 135 -18.09 -13.06 -2.06
C VAL A 135 -18.42 -14.21 -3.01
N LYS A 136 -19.64 -14.72 -2.88
CA LYS A 136 -20.23 -15.74 -3.76
C LYS A 136 -21.40 -15.16 -4.54
N GLU A 137 -22.20 -14.34 -3.89
CA GLU A 137 -23.44 -13.79 -4.45
C GLU A 137 -23.64 -12.34 -3.98
N LEU A 138 -24.25 -11.51 -4.84
CA LEU A 138 -24.73 -10.18 -4.51
C LEU A 138 -26.25 -10.13 -4.64
N VAL A 139 -26.90 -9.69 -3.56
CA VAL A 139 -28.34 -9.44 -3.52
C VAL A 139 -28.61 -7.99 -3.87
N PHE A 140 -29.55 -7.77 -4.77
CA PHE A 140 -29.98 -6.45 -5.21
C PHE A 140 -31.48 -6.28 -5.04
N LYS A 141 -31.89 -5.04 -4.79
CA LYS A 141 -33.27 -4.61 -4.91
C LYS A 141 -33.44 -3.75 -6.16
N ARG A 142 -34.32 -4.18 -7.05
CA ARG A 142 -34.67 -3.42 -8.24
C ARG A 142 -35.54 -2.21 -7.88
N LYS A 143 -35.34 -1.06 -8.53
CA LYS A 143 -36.22 0.11 -8.30
C LYS A 143 -37.62 -0.08 -8.86
N ASP A 144 -37.71 -0.83 -9.95
CA ASP A 144 -38.90 -1.09 -10.74
C ASP A 144 -39.67 -2.33 -10.29
N ASN A 145 -39.06 -3.20 -9.48
CA ASN A 145 -39.68 -4.39 -8.91
C ASN A 145 -39.23 -4.56 -7.44
N PRO A 146 -40.15 -4.69 -6.46
CA PRO A 146 -39.79 -4.90 -5.07
C PRO A 146 -39.06 -6.22 -4.78
N GLU A 147 -39.07 -7.19 -5.69
CA GLU A 147 -38.36 -8.46 -5.53
C GLU A 147 -36.84 -8.30 -5.46
N LEU A 148 -36.23 -9.12 -4.61
CA LEU A 148 -34.78 -9.24 -4.53
C LEU A 148 -34.27 -10.09 -5.69
N LEU A 149 -33.23 -9.61 -6.36
CA LEU A 149 -32.51 -10.36 -7.39
C LEU A 149 -31.12 -10.70 -6.87
N THR A 150 -30.75 -11.97 -6.97
CA THR A 150 -29.40 -12.43 -6.63
C THR A 150 -28.60 -12.66 -7.91
N LEU A 151 -27.37 -12.14 -7.94
CA LEU A 151 -26.38 -12.44 -8.98
C LEU A 151 -25.21 -13.18 -8.35
N GLU A 152 -24.81 -14.30 -8.93
CA GLU A 152 -23.55 -14.96 -8.56
C GLU A 152 -22.38 -14.05 -8.94
N ALA A 153 -21.42 -13.90 -8.03
CA ALA A 153 -20.24 -13.07 -8.21
C ALA A 153 -19.08 -13.65 -7.40
N LYS A 154 -18.05 -14.15 -8.09
CA LYS A 154 -16.77 -14.54 -7.45
C LYS A 154 -15.86 -13.35 -7.14
N THR A 155 -16.09 -12.23 -7.85
CA THR A 155 -15.33 -11.00 -7.73
C THR A 155 -16.29 -9.82 -7.87
N VAL A 156 -16.18 -8.84 -6.97
CA VAL A 156 -16.98 -7.62 -7.00
C VAL A 156 -16.05 -6.42 -7.03
N MET A 157 -16.19 -5.61 -8.08
CA MET A 157 -15.49 -4.33 -8.22
C MET A 157 -16.49 -3.19 -8.07
N VAL A 158 -16.18 -2.25 -7.19
CA VAL A 158 -17.06 -1.09 -6.92
C VAL A 158 -16.45 0.16 -7.52
N ALA A 159 -17.06 0.67 -8.58
CA ALA A 159 -16.75 2.00 -9.11
C ALA A 159 -17.33 3.08 -8.17
N ALA A 160 -16.58 3.41 -7.13
CA ALA A 160 -16.93 4.47 -6.18
C ALA A 160 -16.91 5.85 -6.86
N GLY A 161 -17.75 6.77 -6.38
CA GLY A 161 -17.76 8.16 -6.87
C GLY A 161 -16.46 8.89 -6.54
N THR A 162 -16.15 9.96 -7.28
CA THR A 162 -15.01 10.82 -6.97
C THR A 162 -15.40 11.84 -5.90
N SER A 163 -14.47 12.06 -4.96
CA SER A 163 -14.52 13.17 -4.00
C SER A 163 -13.29 14.05 -4.20
N PRO A 164 -13.39 15.37 -4.05
CA PRO A 164 -12.23 16.26 -4.10
C PRO A 164 -11.18 15.84 -3.08
N ASN A 165 -9.93 15.79 -3.50
CA ASN A 165 -8.84 15.41 -2.61
C ASN A 165 -8.38 16.62 -1.80
N ILE A 166 -9.00 16.79 -0.63
CA ILE A 166 -8.64 17.80 0.38
C ILE A 166 -7.71 17.25 1.48
N ILE A 167 -7.02 16.12 1.23
CA ILE A 167 -6.26 15.38 2.26
C ILE A 167 -5.23 16.23 3.00
N TYR A 168 -4.63 17.22 2.31
CA TYR A 168 -3.64 18.09 2.92
C TYR A 168 -4.23 18.89 4.10
N GLU A 169 -5.48 19.36 3.99
CA GLU A 169 -6.14 20.06 5.10
C GLU A 169 -6.50 19.13 6.25
N LYS A 170 -6.81 17.86 5.97
CA LYS A 170 -7.01 16.84 7.02
C LYS A 170 -5.71 16.55 7.77
N GLU A 171 -4.57 16.51 7.08
CA GLU A 171 -3.26 16.26 7.69
C GLU A 171 -2.65 17.47 8.39
N PHE A 172 -2.90 18.66 7.85
CA PHE A 172 -2.38 19.92 8.37
C PHE A 172 -3.53 20.94 8.57
N PRO A 173 -4.42 20.70 9.55
CA PRO A 173 -5.57 21.57 9.80
C PRO A 173 -5.17 23.04 9.97
N GLY A 174 -5.95 23.93 9.37
CA GLY A 174 -5.73 25.38 9.35
C GLY A 174 -4.81 25.87 8.22
N THR A 175 -4.42 25.01 7.27
CA THR A 175 -3.60 25.44 6.12
C THR A 175 -4.45 26.14 5.06
N PHE A 176 -5.61 25.57 4.76
CA PHE A 176 -6.53 26.01 3.72
C PHE A 176 -7.92 26.25 4.30
N LYS A 177 -8.56 27.35 3.90
CA LYS A 177 -9.99 27.55 4.12
C LYS A 177 -10.76 26.65 3.16
N LEU A 178 -11.68 25.87 3.70
CA LEU A 178 -12.64 25.09 2.91
C LEU A 178 -13.92 25.90 2.66
N ASP A 179 -14.73 25.45 1.72
CA ASP A 179 -16.08 25.97 1.50
C ASP A 179 -17.00 25.68 2.71
N GLU A 180 -18.23 26.20 2.67
CA GLU A 180 -19.17 26.09 3.80
C GLU A 180 -19.50 24.64 4.17
N ASN A 181 -19.50 23.75 3.17
CA ASN A 181 -19.78 22.32 3.33
C ASN A 181 -18.52 21.49 3.66
N LYS A 182 -17.34 22.13 3.75
CA LYS A 182 -16.03 21.47 3.95
C LYS A 182 -15.73 20.39 2.90
N TYR A 183 -16.24 20.54 1.69
CA TYR A 183 -16.12 19.57 0.61
C TYR A 183 -15.05 19.97 -0.42
N PHE A 184 -14.94 21.26 -0.73
CA PHE A 184 -13.90 21.82 -1.61
C PHE A 184 -13.00 22.82 -0.86
N PHE A 185 -11.83 23.10 -1.44
CA PHE A 185 -11.09 24.30 -1.07
C PHE A 185 -11.92 25.55 -1.42
N LYS A 186 -11.96 26.53 -0.52
CA LYS A 186 -12.61 27.81 -0.80
C LYS A 186 -11.84 28.52 -1.92
N PRO A 187 -12.49 28.93 -3.03
CA PRO A 187 -11.81 29.61 -4.13
C PRO A 187 -11.36 31.05 -3.78
N PHE A 188 -10.13 31.40 -4.16
CA PHE A 188 -9.54 32.73 -4.08
C PHE A 188 -9.04 33.17 -5.44
N ARG A 189 -8.94 34.49 -5.62
CA ARG A 189 -8.32 35.14 -6.76
C ARG A 189 -7.18 36.05 -6.33
N PHE A 190 -6.24 36.25 -7.25
CA PHE A 190 -5.14 37.17 -7.05
C PHE A 190 -5.56 38.61 -7.38
N SER A 191 -5.32 39.55 -6.46
CA SER A 191 -5.63 40.97 -6.63
C SER A 191 -4.67 41.81 -5.80
N GLY A 192 -3.98 42.78 -6.42
CA GLY A 192 -3.12 43.72 -5.68
C GLY A 192 -2.01 43.07 -4.85
N ASN A 193 -1.42 41.97 -5.35
CA ASN A 193 -0.43 41.12 -4.65
C ASN A 193 -0.94 40.24 -3.50
N GLU A 194 -2.26 40.17 -3.31
CA GLU A 194 -2.86 39.33 -2.28
C GLU A 194 -3.92 38.39 -2.85
N LEU A 195 -4.28 37.38 -2.06
CA LEU A 195 -5.40 36.50 -2.36
C LEU A 195 -6.65 36.99 -1.63
N ILE A 196 -7.70 37.25 -2.37
CA ILE A 196 -9.03 37.57 -1.83
C ILE A 196 -10.05 36.51 -2.26
N PRO A 197 -11.08 36.21 -1.44
CA PRO A 197 -12.09 35.23 -1.81
C PRO A 197 -12.74 35.57 -3.15
N ALA A 198 -12.92 34.58 -4.02
CA ALA A 198 -13.64 34.78 -5.28
C ALA A 198 -15.15 34.97 -5.02
N ALA A 199 -15.78 35.85 -5.79
CA ALA A 199 -17.23 36.00 -5.77
C ALA A 199 -17.92 34.75 -6.36
N LYS A 200 -19.21 34.57 -6.08
CA LYS A 200 -19.97 33.38 -6.50
C LYS A 200 -19.95 33.13 -8.02
N ASP A 201 -19.94 34.19 -8.81
CA ASP A 201 -19.94 34.13 -10.28
C ASP A 201 -18.54 34.30 -10.88
N GLU A 202 -17.49 34.29 -10.05
CA GLU A 202 -16.10 34.48 -10.47
C GLU A 202 -15.26 33.21 -10.21
N LYS A 203 -14.48 32.81 -11.21
CA LYS A 203 -13.63 31.62 -11.12
C LYS A 203 -12.34 31.92 -10.32
N GLY A 204 -12.22 31.34 -9.14
CA GLY A 204 -11.03 31.43 -8.29
C GLY A 204 -10.16 30.17 -8.38
N PHE A 205 -8.93 30.31 -8.88
CA PHE A 205 -8.00 29.18 -9.06
C PHE A 205 -6.99 29.02 -7.93
N PHE A 206 -7.06 29.84 -6.88
CA PHE A 206 -6.15 29.77 -5.73
C PHE A 206 -6.87 29.30 -4.47
N THR A 207 -6.17 28.51 -3.67
CA THR A 207 -6.59 28.21 -2.29
C THR A 207 -6.41 29.46 -1.42
N SER A 208 -6.71 29.38 -0.11
CA SER A 208 -6.42 30.48 0.81
C SER A 208 -4.94 30.61 1.22
N TYR A 209 -4.04 29.80 0.65
CA TYR A 209 -2.63 29.79 1.07
C TYR A 209 -1.90 31.04 0.58
N ASN A 210 -1.45 31.85 1.53
CA ASN A 210 -0.64 33.04 1.29
C ASN A 210 0.44 33.16 2.37
N LYS A 211 1.67 32.72 2.06
CA LYS A 211 2.81 32.80 2.99
C LYS A 211 4.08 33.16 2.23
N ASN A 212 4.78 34.22 2.67
CA ASN A 212 6.05 34.67 2.09
C ASN A 212 5.99 34.87 0.56
N GLY A 213 4.89 35.46 0.05
CA GLY A 213 4.67 35.67 -1.39
C GLY A 213 4.45 34.39 -2.20
N LYS A 214 4.19 33.25 -1.54
CA LYS A 214 3.88 31.97 -2.18
C LYS A 214 2.38 31.68 -2.07
N PHE A 215 1.84 31.19 -3.18
CA PHE A 215 0.44 30.85 -3.36
C PHE A 215 0.31 29.40 -3.83
N ILE A 216 -0.84 28.78 -3.56
CA ILE A 216 -1.15 27.42 -4.03
C ILE A 216 -2.43 27.49 -4.86
N SER A 217 -2.32 27.10 -6.13
CA SER A 217 -3.45 26.94 -7.04
C SER A 217 -3.99 25.50 -7.02
N PHE A 218 -5.23 25.32 -7.49
CA PHE A 218 -5.89 24.03 -7.56
C PHE A 218 -6.70 23.91 -8.85
N TYR A 219 -6.72 22.71 -9.42
CA TYR A 219 -7.25 22.40 -10.75
C TYR A 219 -7.98 21.04 -10.75
N GLY A 220 -8.61 20.72 -11.86
CA GLY A 220 -9.23 19.44 -12.10
C GLY A 220 -10.45 19.21 -11.21
N ASP A 221 -10.60 17.99 -10.71
CA ASP A 221 -11.69 17.61 -9.81
C ASP A 221 -11.62 18.29 -8.43
N ASN A 222 -10.51 18.95 -8.09
CA ASN A 222 -10.44 19.76 -6.88
C ASN A 222 -11.13 21.12 -7.04
N HIS A 223 -11.47 21.54 -8.27
CA HIS A 223 -12.16 22.81 -8.51
C HIS A 223 -13.67 22.58 -8.70
N PRO A 224 -14.55 23.25 -7.93
CA PRO A 224 -15.98 22.96 -7.89
C PRO A 224 -16.66 23.06 -9.27
N ASP A 225 -16.31 24.06 -10.08
CA ASP A 225 -16.87 24.24 -11.43
C ASP A 225 -16.46 23.17 -12.44
N TYR A 226 -15.37 22.45 -12.20
CA TYR A 226 -14.77 21.51 -13.14
C TYR A 226 -14.86 20.04 -12.68
N ALA A 227 -15.37 19.79 -11.49
CA ALA A 227 -15.44 18.45 -10.92
C ALA A 227 -16.44 17.54 -11.65
N GLY A 228 -16.11 16.25 -11.69
CA GLY A 228 -17.02 15.17 -12.03
C GLY A 228 -16.87 14.59 -13.44
N ASN A 229 -16.01 15.15 -14.29
CA ASN A 229 -15.54 14.46 -15.50
C ASN A 229 -14.16 14.98 -15.97
N VAL A 230 -13.41 14.10 -16.63
CA VAL A 230 -12.03 14.37 -17.11
C VAL A 230 -11.98 15.55 -18.07
N VAL A 231 -12.95 15.71 -18.96
CA VAL A 231 -12.97 16.80 -19.95
C VAL A 231 -13.04 18.17 -19.25
N LYS A 232 -13.94 18.33 -18.28
CA LYS A 232 -14.02 19.53 -17.44
C LYS A 232 -12.76 19.70 -16.60
N ALA A 233 -12.26 18.62 -16.00
CA ALA A 233 -11.04 18.67 -15.22
C ALA A 233 -9.86 19.21 -16.05
N MET A 234 -9.71 18.77 -17.30
CA MET A 234 -8.70 19.31 -18.23
C MET A 234 -9.00 20.75 -18.65
N ALA A 235 -10.27 21.11 -18.86
CA ALA A 235 -10.65 22.49 -19.18
C ALA A 235 -10.28 23.50 -18.08
N SER A 236 -10.22 23.08 -16.81
CA SER A 236 -9.75 23.94 -15.71
C SER A 236 -8.35 24.49 -15.94
N ALA A 237 -7.45 23.72 -16.56
CA ALA A 237 -6.08 24.16 -16.85
C ALA A 237 -6.09 25.26 -17.91
N LYS A 238 -6.93 25.12 -18.95
CA LYS A 238 -7.12 26.12 -20.01
C LYS A 238 -7.65 27.44 -19.45
N ASP A 239 -8.57 27.40 -18.49
CA ASP A 239 -9.17 28.61 -17.94
C ASP A 239 -8.31 29.25 -16.84
N GLY A 240 -7.57 28.44 -16.07
CA GLY A 240 -6.84 28.91 -14.90
C GLY A 240 -5.38 29.30 -15.14
N TYR A 241 -4.73 28.87 -16.24
CA TYR A 241 -3.30 29.19 -16.44
C TYR A 241 -3.06 30.71 -16.52
N GLU A 242 -3.97 31.47 -17.14
CA GLU A 242 -3.85 32.93 -17.25
C GLU A 242 -3.78 33.60 -15.87
N LYS A 243 -4.56 33.08 -14.92
CA LYS A 243 -4.61 33.59 -13.54
C LYS A 243 -3.31 33.36 -12.78
N ILE A 244 -2.58 32.28 -13.09
CA ILE A 244 -1.21 32.07 -12.57
C ILE A 244 -0.25 33.03 -13.25
N THR A 245 -0.30 33.17 -14.58
CA THR A 245 0.62 34.05 -15.31
C THR A 245 0.47 35.52 -14.91
N ASP A 246 -0.74 35.92 -14.48
CA ASP A 246 -1.02 37.27 -13.97
C ASP A 246 -0.15 37.64 -12.76
N ILE A 247 0.22 36.67 -11.91
CA ILE A 247 1.11 36.88 -10.75
C ILE A 247 2.50 37.34 -11.20
N PHE A 248 2.97 36.83 -12.34
CA PHE A 248 4.33 37.06 -12.85
C PHE A 248 4.41 38.21 -13.86
N LYS A 249 3.34 39.01 -14.05
CA LYS A 249 3.32 40.12 -15.03
C LYS A 249 4.49 41.09 -14.88
N LYS A 250 4.82 41.45 -13.64
CA LYS A 250 5.96 42.35 -13.33
C LYS A 250 7.29 41.69 -13.73
N ASP A 251 7.51 40.45 -13.33
CA ASP A 251 8.74 39.71 -13.64
C ASP A 251 8.90 39.52 -15.16
N LEU A 252 7.81 39.20 -15.87
CA LEU A 252 7.78 39.09 -17.33
C LEU A 252 8.07 40.42 -18.03
N SER A 253 7.65 41.55 -17.46
CA SER A 253 7.99 42.87 -18.01
C SER A 253 9.48 43.20 -17.84
N ILE A 254 10.07 42.88 -16.68
CA ILE A 254 11.49 43.06 -16.40
C ILE A 254 12.34 42.24 -17.37
N LEU A 255 11.96 40.96 -17.59
CA LEU A 255 12.63 40.06 -18.53
C LEU A 255 12.67 40.57 -19.96
N LYS A 256 11.65 41.32 -20.40
CA LYS A 256 11.62 41.92 -21.73
C LYS A 256 12.51 43.16 -21.85
N SER A 257 12.71 43.89 -20.75
CA SER A 257 13.43 45.16 -20.73
C SER A 257 14.93 45.03 -20.42
N ASP A 258 15.37 43.93 -19.81
CA ASP A 258 16.77 43.74 -19.37
C ASP A 258 17.36 42.41 -19.88
N PRO A 259 18.30 42.42 -20.83
CA PRO A 259 18.99 41.22 -21.30
C PRO A 259 19.74 40.44 -20.20
N GLY A 260 20.23 41.11 -19.16
CA GLY A 260 20.94 40.47 -18.03
C GLY A 260 20.03 39.56 -17.20
N SER A 261 18.77 39.97 -17.04
CA SER A 261 17.75 39.21 -16.30
C SER A 261 17.41 37.85 -16.92
N ILE A 262 17.60 37.65 -18.24
CA ILE A 262 17.39 36.35 -18.90
C ILE A 262 18.44 35.34 -18.45
N SER A 263 19.71 35.76 -18.39
CA SER A 263 20.82 34.90 -17.94
C SER A 263 20.66 34.51 -16.46
N GLU A 264 20.28 35.49 -15.63
CA GLU A 264 20.00 35.24 -14.22
C GLU A 264 18.84 34.26 -14.03
N ARG A 265 17.72 34.46 -14.75
CA ARG A 265 16.57 33.54 -14.71
C ARG A 265 16.95 32.12 -15.12
N ARG A 266 17.77 31.95 -16.17
CA ARG A 266 18.26 30.62 -16.58
C ARG A 266 19.08 29.98 -15.47
N THR A 267 20.00 30.72 -14.87
CA THR A 267 20.80 30.25 -13.73
C THR A 267 19.91 29.85 -12.55
N GLN A 268 18.87 30.62 -12.24
CA GLN A 268 17.91 30.30 -11.18
C GLN A 268 17.10 29.04 -11.51
N PHE A 269 16.65 28.88 -12.76
CA PHE A 269 15.94 27.69 -13.22
C PHE A 269 16.82 26.44 -13.13
N GLU A 270 18.07 26.50 -13.60
CA GLU A 270 19.03 25.39 -13.51
C GLU A 270 19.31 24.97 -12.05
N LYS A 271 19.44 25.96 -11.14
CA LYS A 271 19.56 25.68 -9.70
C LYS A 271 18.30 25.03 -9.14
N MET A 272 17.12 25.50 -9.55
CA MET A 272 15.84 24.91 -9.13
C MET A 272 15.70 23.47 -9.63
N THR A 273 15.98 23.20 -10.91
CA THR A 273 15.90 21.85 -11.48
C THR A 273 16.90 20.91 -10.84
N ALA A 274 18.15 21.34 -10.63
CA ALA A 274 19.16 20.53 -9.95
C ALA A 274 18.75 20.18 -8.51
N ASN A 275 18.14 21.12 -7.78
CA ASN A 275 17.62 20.87 -6.44
C ASN A 275 16.38 19.96 -6.44
N MET A 276 15.52 20.05 -7.47
CA MET A 276 14.39 19.14 -7.64
C MET A 276 14.87 17.72 -7.98
N ASP A 277 15.87 17.58 -8.86
CA ASP A 277 16.46 16.30 -9.21
C ASP A 277 17.12 15.65 -7.99
N ASP A 278 17.97 16.36 -7.25
CA ASP A 278 18.56 15.84 -6.00
C ASP A 278 17.49 15.45 -4.97
N GLY A 279 16.41 16.25 -4.89
CA GLY A 279 15.35 16.06 -3.91
C GLY A 279 14.39 14.90 -4.20
N PHE A 280 13.96 14.75 -5.46
CA PHE A 280 12.94 13.79 -5.89
C PHE A 280 13.50 12.48 -6.43
N MET A 281 14.77 12.45 -6.87
CA MET A 281 15.37 11.24 -7.44
C MET A 281 16.06 10.41 -6.37
N ALA A 282 15.34 9.41 -5.86
CA ALA A 282 15.91 8.47 -4.91
C ALA A 282 16.88 7.50 -5.59
N THR A 283 18.02 7.26 -4.94
CA THR A 283 19.04 6.30 -5.41
C THR A 283 19.46 5.36 -4.31
N VAL A 284 19.71 4.10 -4.65
CA VAL A 284 20.26 3.10 -3.72
C VAL A 284 21.70 3.50 -3.38
N LYS A 285 22.01 3.53 -2.10
CA LYS A 285 23.37 3.74 -1.59
C LYS A 285 24.00 2.46 -1.10
N LYS A 286 23.23 1.58 -0.48
CA LYS A 286 23.73 0.28 -0.02
C LYS A 286 22.60 -0.71 0.19
N VAL A 287 22.87 -1.97 -0.09
CA VAL A 287 22.04 -3.11 0.28
C VAL A 287 22.86 -3.97 1.23
N ILE A 288 22.32 -4.29 2.40
CA ILE A 288 23.00 -5.01 3.47
C ILE A 288 22.12 -6.19 3.87
N ARG A 289 22.62 -7.41 3.72
CA ARG A 289 21.95 -8.59 4.29
C ARG A 289 22.22 -8.63 5.80
N LEU A 290 21.16 -8.55 6.58
CA LEU A 290 21.23 -8.56 8.05
C LEU A 290 21.12 -9.99 8.60
N THR A 291 20.27 -10.80 8.00
CA THR A 291 20.04 -12.22 8.33
C THR A 291 19.84 -13.01 7.02
N PRO A 292 19.67 -14.35 7.04
CA PRO A 292 19.37 -15.11 5.83
C PRO A 292 18.12 -14.61 5.08
N THR A 293 17.17 -13.96 5.75
CA THR A 293 15.89 -13.52 5.17
C THR A 293 15.62 -12.02 5.30
N ILE A 294 16.48 -11.25 5.98
CA ILE A 294 16.26 -9.81 6.23
C ILE A 294 17.34 -8.97 5.55
N VAL A 295 16.89 -7.94 4.83
CA VAL A 295 17.74 -7.00 4.10
C VAL A 295 17.45 -5.56 4.54
N GLU A 296 18.51 -4.80 4.78
CA GLU A 296 18.49 -3.35 4.95
C GLU A 296 18.89 -2.69 3.63
N VAL A 297 18.06 -1.78 3.14
CA VAL A 297 18.35 -0.94 1.98
C VAL A 297 18.48 0.51 2.43
N ILE A 298 19.64 1.09 2.16
CA ILE A 298 19.95 2.50 2.44
C ILE A 298 19.86 3.25 1.13
N VAL A 299 19.09 4.34 1.11
CA VAL A 299 18.81 5.14 -0.09
C VAL A 299 19.10 6.60 0.20
N LYS A 300 19.55 7.35 -0.81
CA LYS A 300 19.62 8.81 -0.80
C LYS A 300 18.28 9.34 -1.31
N ALA A 301 17.50 9.95 -0.42
CA ALA A 301 16.19 10.50 -0.71
C ALA A 301 15.95 11.80 0.12
N PRO A 302 16.60 12.91 -0.24
CA PRO A 302 16.65 14.12 0.60
C PRO A 302 15.29 14.70 0.97
N PHE A 303 14.33 14.79 0.05
CA PHE A 303 13.01 15.34 0.39
C PHE A 303 12.18 14.36 1.23
N ALA A 304 12.32 13.06 0.97
CA ALA A 304 11.61 12.01 1.70
C ALA A 304 12.03 11.93 3.19
N VAL A 305 13.28 12.24 3.53
CA VAL A 305 13.75 12.17 4.94
C VAL A 305 13.42 13.42 5.76
N ARG A 306 13.31 14.60 5.13
CA ARG A 306 13.17 15.89 5.83
C ARG A 306 11.93 16.01 6.70
N LYS A 307 10.89 15.25 6.37
CA LYS A 307 9.57 15.31 7.05
C LYS A 307 9.17 14.00 7.71
N PHE A 308 10.08 13.02 7.76
CA PHE A 308 9.83 11.76 8.43
C PHE A 308 9.55 11.98 9.92
N LYS A 309 8.57 11.23 10.43
CA LYS A 309 8.32 11.09 11.87
C LYS A 309 8.16 9.60 12.20
N PRO A 310 8.50 9.17 13.43
CA PRO A 310 8.35 7.79 13.88
C PRO A 310 6.96 7.21 13.58
N GLY A 311 6.93 5.94 13.18
CA GLY A 311 5.71 5.23 12.77
C GLY A 311 5.34 5.36 11.30
N GLN A 312 5.80 6.41 10.61
CA GLN A 312 5.52 6.58 9.19
C GLN A 312 6.29 5.58 8.31
N PHE A 313 5.84 5.41 7.08
CA PHE A 313 6.44 4.48 6.12
C PHE A 313 6.50 5.09 4.72
N TYR A 314 7.07 4.35 3.78
CA TYR A 314 7.31 4.76 2.40
C TYR A 314 6.80 3.69 1.43
N ARG A 315 6.45 4.10 0.21
CA ARG A 315 6.31 3.18 -0.92
C ARG A 315 7.65 3.08 -1.64
N MET A 316 8.18 1.87 -1.81
CA MET A 316 9.41 1.62 -2.56
C MET A 316 9.17 0.72 -3.77
N GLN A 317 9.80 1.03 -4.89
CA GLN A 317 9.71 0.24 -6.13
C GLN A 317 10.95 0.50 -7.00
N ASN A 318 11.40 -0.47 -7.80
CA ASN A 318 12.34 -0.19 -8.88
C ASN A 318 11.60 0.40 -10.11
N TYR A 319 12.36 0.91 -11.08
CA TYR A 319 11.80 1.31 -12.37
C TYR A 319 11.81 0.13 -13.33
N GLU A 320 10.71 -0.11 -14.04
CA GLU A 320 10.62 -1.17 -15.06
C GLU A 320 11.74 -1.03 -16.11
N LEU A 321 12.02 0.19 -16.58
CA LEU A 321 13.07 0.48 -17.56
C LEU A 321 14.47 0.00 -17.11
N ASN A 322 14.72 0.01 -15.80
CA ASN A 322 16.01 -0.37 -15.22
C ASN A 322 15.98 -1.79 -14.63
N SER A 323 14.84 -2.46 -14.67
CA SER A 323 14.66 -3.76 -14.04
C SER A 323 15.47 -4.83 -14.76
N GLN A 324 16.09 -5.72 -13.99
CA GLN A 324 16.80 -6.85 -14.56
C GLN A 324 15.82 -7.76 -15.34
N LYS A 325 16.29 -8.33 -16.44
CA LYS A 325 15.54 -9.32 -17.23
C LYS A 325 16.23 -10.68 -17.11
N ILE A 326 15.48 -11.72 -16.77
CA ILE A 326 15.93 -13.12 -16.82
C ILE A 326 15.03 -13.85 -17.81
N ASN A 327 15.63 -14.43 -18.86
CA ASN A 327 14.89 -14.95 -20.01
C ASN A 327 13.94 -13.87 -20.54
N ASP A 328 12.65 -14.16 -20.70
CA ASP A 328 11.64 -13.17 -21.10
C ASP A 328 10.90 -12.49 -19.94
N THR A 329 11.36 -12.68 -18.71
CA THR A 329 10.72 -12.09 -17.52
C THR A 329 11.46 -10.84 -17.06
N VAL A 330 10.76 -9.71 -17.03
CA VAL A 330 11.24 -8.47 -16.42
C VAL A 330 10.97 -8.52 -14.91
N LEU A 331 12.01 -8.29 -14.10
CA LEU A 331 11.95 -8.34 -12.64
C LEU A 331 11.55 -6.97 -12.05
N THR A 332 10.43 -6.45 -12.51
CA THR A 332 9.83 -5.23 -11.95
C THR A 332 9.18 -5.57 -10.62
N MET A 333 9.48 -4.79 -9.60
CA MET A 333 8.86 -4.89 -8.28
C MET A 333 7.49 -4.24 -8.29
N GLU A 334 6.58 -4.79 -7.49
CA GLU A 334 5.39 -4.06 -7.04
C GLU A 334 5.78 -3.02 -5.98
N GLY A 335 4.88 -2.07 -5.72
CA GLY A 335 5.09 -1.06 -4.67
C GLY A 335 5.07 -1.71 -3.28
N LEU A 336 6.22 -1.69 -2.59
CA LEU A 336 6.36 -2.21 -1.23
C LEU A 336 6.09 -1.11 -0.20
N ALA A 337 5.29 -1.41 0.82
CA ALA A 337 5.19 -0.59 2.02
C ALA A 337 6.40 -0.88 2.91
N MET A 338 7.31 0.09 2.98
CA MET A 338 8.61 -0.01 3.64
C MET A 338 8.66 0.97 4.79
N THR A 339 8.82 0.47 6.01
CA THR A 339 8.98 1.34 7.17
C THR A 339 10.35 2.01 7.16
N GLY A 340 10.39 3.32 7.45
CA GLY A 340 11.65 4.01 7.70
C GLY A 340 12.22 3.56 9.05
N SER A 341 13.36 2.87 9.03
CA SER A 341 14.01 2.41 10.26
C SER A 341 14.83 3.54 10.89
N LEU A 342 15.63 4.23 10.07
CA LEU A 342 16.51 5.31 10.48
C LEU A 342 16.61 6.36 9.37
N THR A 343 16.75 7.64 9.76
CA THR A 343 16.95 8.75 8.82
C THR A 343 18.15 9.59 9.24
N ASN A 344 18.96 10.00 8.27
CA ASN A 344 19.96 11.05 8.42
C ASN A 344 19.56 12.25 7.54
N ILE A 345 19.01 13.29 8.16
CA ILE A 345 18.46 14.45 7.46
C ILE A 345 19.56 15.23 6.72
N GLU A 346 20.71 15.44 7.37
CA GLU A 346 21.84 16.20 6.81
C GLU A 346 22.38 15.53 5.54
N LYS A 347 22.60 14.22 5.59
CA LYS A 347 23.09 13.44 4.44
C LYS A 347 21.98 13.05 3.47
N GLY A 348 20.71 13.30 3.80
CA GLY A 348 19.57 12.89 2.98
C GLY A 348 19.39 11.38 2.87
N LEU A 349 19.79 10.60 3.88
CA LEU A 349 19.79 9.13 3.84
C LEU A 349 18.60 8.55 4.60
N LEU A 350 17.95 7.57 3.99
CA LEU A 350 16.87 6.78 4.55
C LEU A 350 17.31 5.32 4.60
N SER A 351 17.17 4.67 5.75
CA SER A 351 17.28 3.22 5.87
C SER A 351 15.89 2.61 5.97
N MET A 352 15.68 1.51 5.25
CA MET A 352 14.48 0.70 5.29
C MET A 352 14.88 -0.77 5.42
N ILE A 353 14.10 -1.55 6.17
CA ILE A 353 14.35 -2.98 6.39
C ILE A 353 13.18 -3.79 5.84
N VAL A 354 13.47 -4.89 5.15
CA VAL A 354 12.48 -5.78 4.55
C VAL A 354 12.78 -7.23 4.88
N LEU A 355 11.72 -8.01 5.06
CA LEU A 355 11.76 -9.47 5.17
C LEU A 355 11.44 -10.08 3.80
N GLU A 356 12.30 -10.98 3.34
CA GLU A 356 12.19 -11.67 2.06
C GLU A 356 11.10 -12.77 2.09
N MET A 357 9.84 -12.37 1.91
CA MET A 357 8.71 -13.31 1.90
C MET A 357 8.10 -13.54 0.52
N GLY A 358 8.15 -12.53 -0.35
CA GLY A 358 7.60 -12.58 -1.71
C GLY A 358 8.58 -12.07 -2.76
N VAL A 359 8.11 -12.03 -4.01
CA VAL A 359 8.91 -11.64 -5.19
C VAL A 359 9.56 -10.28 -4.99
N SER A 360 8.75 -9.23 -4.81
CA SER A 360 9.24 -7.85 -4.70
C SER A 360 10.23 -7.67 -3.53
N SER A 361 9.95 -8.26 -2.36
CA SER A 361 10.87 -8.19 -1.21
C SER A 361 12.21 -8.89 -1.47
N ARG A 362 12.22 -10.03 -2.17
CA ARG A 362 13.45 -10.74 -2.54
C ARG A 362 14.26 -9.98 -3.58
N LEU A 363 13.59 -9.25 -4.47
CA LEU A 363 14.24 -8.43 -5.48
C LEU A 363 14.99 -7.23 -4.87
N VAL A 364 14.63 -6.78 -3.66
CA VAL A 364 15.38 -5.72 -2.95
C VAL A 364 16.86 -6.07 -2.78
N ALA A 365 17.17 -7.35 -2.51
CA ALA A 365 18.54 -7.83 -2.39
C ALA A 365 19.36 -7.74 -3.69
N THR A 366 18.68 -7.59 -4.84
CA THR A 366 19.31 -7.55 -6.16
C THR A 366 19.55 -6.14 -6.68
N LEU A 367 19.08 -5.12 -5.95
CA LEU A 367 19.28 -3.71 -6.28
C LEU A 367 20.76 -3.34 -6.18
N LYS A 368 21.21 -2.47 -7.09
CA LYS A 368 22.63 -2.07 -7.18
C LYS A 368 22.85 -0.68 -6.60
N GLU A 369 24.04 -0.44 -6.07
CA GLU A 369 24.43 0.91 -5.68
C GLU A 369 24.34 1.88 -6.88
N GLY A 370 23.82 3.08 -6.64
CA GLY A 370 23.55 4.08 -7.67
C GLY A 370 22.26 3.87 -8.46
N GLU A 371 21.59 2.72 -8.31
CA GLU A 371 20.34 2.44 -9.02
C GLU A 371 19.23 3.42 -8.59
N ARG A 372 18.54 3.97 -9.58
CA ARG A 372 17.37 4.83 -9.34
C ARG A 372 16.19 3.96 -8.95
N ILE A 373 15.47 4.40 -7.92
CA ILE A 373 14.27 3.73 -7.43
C ILE A 373 13.20 4.78 -7.11
N VAL A 374 11.95 4.34 -7.05
CA VAL A 374 10.84 5.13 -6.52
C VAL A 374 10.84 5.00 -5.01
N VAL A 375 10.89 6.14 -4.31
CA VAL A 375 10.63 6.24 -2.87
C VAL A 375 9.61 7.35 -2.66
N MET A 376 8.35 6.99 -2.41
CA MET A 376 7.27 7.94 -2.17
C MET A 376 6.93 7.94 -0.68
N GLY A 377 7.02 9.10 -0.05
CA GLY A 377 6.67 9.30 1.35
C GLY A 377 7.40 10.49 1.98
N PRO A 378 7.35 10.61 3.32
CA PRO A 378 6.71 9.68 4.23
C PRO A 378 5.19 9.70 4.07
N THR A 379 4.55 8.55 4.27
CA THR A 379 3.09 8.37 4.29
C THR A 379 2.68 7.67 5.59
N GLY A 380 1.37 7.51 5.80
CA GLY A 380 0.82 7.18 7.11
C GLY A 380 0.81 8.35 8.09
N THR A 381 0.23 8.09 9.26
CA THR A 381 0.15 9.03 10.38
C THR A 381 1.31 8.77 11.35
N PRO A 382 2.04 9.78 11.83
CA PRO A 382 3.05 9.59 12.86
C PRO A 382 2.47 8.91 14.11
N THR A 383 3.21 7.97 14.71
CA THR A 383 2.81 7.38 15.99
C THR A 383 2.63 8.47 17.03
N HIS A 384 1.54 8.40 17.80
CA HIS A 384 1.36 9.29 18.93
C HIS A 384 2.37 8.95 20.04
N ILE A 385 3.30 9.86 20.32
CA ILE A 385 4.33 9.70 21.34
C ILE A 385 3.88 10.44 22.62
N PRO A 386 3.56 9.72 23.72
CA PRO A 386 3.20 10.33 25.00
C PRO A 386 4.41 10.95 25.72
N LYS A 387 4.18 11.54 26.89
CA LYS A 387 5.23 12.05 27.80
C LYS A 387 5.07 11.44 29.18
N ASN A 388 6.19 11.02 29.79
CA ASN A 388 6.25 10.48 31.16
C ASN A 388 5.34 9.26 31.41
N GLU A 389 5.05 8.45 30.39
CA GLU A 389 4.32 7.17 30.53
C GLU A 389 5.28 5.98 30.64
N ASN A 390 4.80 4.86 31.20
CA ASN A 390 5.43 3.55 31.02
C ASN A 390 4.81 2.89 29.78
N VAL A 391 5.65 2.59 28.79
CA VAL A 391 5.22 2.06 27.49
C VAL A 391 5.82 0.68 27.26
N LEU A 392 4.97 -0.27 26.89
CA LEU A 392 5.35 -1.59 26.44
C LEU A 392 5.39 -1.62 24.91
N LEU A 393 6.55 -1.96 24.36
CA LEU A 393 6.71 -2.25 22.93
C LEU A 393 6.72 -3.75 22.71
N ALA A 394 5.87 -4.27 21.83
CA ALA A 394 5.79 -5.69 21.49
C ALA A 394 6.12 -5.87 20.00
N GLY A 395 7.35 -6.28 19.70
CA GLY A 395 7.86 -6.40 18.34
C GLY A 395 8.08 -7.85 17.91
N GLY A 396 7.42 -8.26 16.82
CA GLY A 396 7.58 -9.59 16.23
C GLY A 396 8.38 -9.55 14.93
N GLY A 397 9.56 -10.21 14.89
CA GLY A 397 10.39 -10.36 13.69
C GLY A 397 10.75 -9.02 13.03
N LEU A 398 10.25 -8.78 11.81
CA LEU A 398 10.43 -7.51 11.08
C LEU A 398 9.79 -6.32 11.81
N GLY A 399 8.75 -6.54 12.61
CA GLY A 399 8.06 -5.48 13.36
C GLY A 399 9.00 -4.71 14.31
N ASN A 400 10.07 -5.35 14.78
CA ASN A 400 11.09 -4.70 15.60
C ASN A 400 11.75 -3.50 14.90
N ALA A 401 11.92 -3.53 13.57
CA ALA A 401 12.54 -2.44 12.80
C ALA A 401 11.77 -1.12 12.89
N VAL A 402 10.43 -1.18 12.96
CA VAL A 402 9.55 -0.01 13.08
C VAL A 402 9.72 0.66 14.45
N LEU A 403 9.80 -0.20 15.47
CA LEU A 403 9.86 0.20 16.87
C LEU A 403 11.17 0.93 17.23
N PHE A 404 12.24 0.87 16.43
CA PHE A 404 13.49 1.59 16.70
C PHE A 404 13.24 3.11 16.79
N SER A 405 12.57 3.66 15.78
CA SER A 405 12.28 5.10 15.71
C SER A 405 11.27 5.53 16.79
N ILE A 406 10.32 4.65 17.12
CA ILE A 406 9.30 4.89 18.14
C ILE A 406 9.93 4.86 19.54
N ALA A 407 10.75 3.85 19.85
CA ALA A 407 11.47 3.73 21.11
C ALA A 407 12.36 4.95 21.36
N HIS A 408 13.12 5.38 20.36
CA HIS A 408 13.94 6.59 20.45
C HIS A 408 13.09 7.82 20.80
N ALA A 409 11.99 8.06 20.08
CA ALA A 409 11.13 9.21 20.35
C ALA A 409 10.42 9.14 21.72
N LEU A 410 10.08 7.94 22.18
CA LEU A 410 9.57 7.71 23.54
C LEU A 410 10.59 8.12 24.60
N LYS A 411 11.87 7.73 24.45
CA LYS A 411 12.94 8.12 25.37
C LYS A 411 13.18 9.63 25.37
N GLU A 412 13.19 10.28 24.21
CA GLU A 412 13.30 11.74 24.09
C GLU A 412 12.14 12.50 24.77
N ASN A 413 10.99 11.84 24.96
CA ASN A 413 9.83 12.38 25.68
C ASN A 413 9.72 11.88 27.14
N ASN A 414 10.84 11.44 27.72
CA ASN A 414 10.95 10.99 29.11
C ASN A 414 10.04 9.81 29.48
N ASN A 415 9.66 8.98 28.51
CA ASN A 415 8.94 7.75 28.80
C ASN A 415 9.90 6.65 29.30
N ARG A 416 9.35 5.71 30.07
CA ARG A 416 10.02 4.45 30.41
C ARG A 416 9.53 3.37 29.45
N VAL A 417 10.44 2.61 28.88
CA VAL A 417 10.18 1.65 27.80
C VAL A 417 10.61 0.26 28.23
N ILE A 418 9.66 -0.66 28.26
CA ILE A 418 9.93 -2.11 28.26
C ILE A 418 9.68 -2.66 26.87
N TYR A 419 10.64 -3.41 26.35
CA TYR A 419 10.61 -3.90 24.97
C TYR A 419 10.57 -5.43 24.96
N PHE A 420 9.50 -6.02 24.46
CA PHE A 420 9.39 -7.44 24.16
C PHE A 420 9.75 -7.68 22.69
N ALA A 421 10.95 -8.19 22.46
CA ALA A 421 11.53 -8.43 21.13
C ALA A 421 11.50 -9.93 20.82
N GLY A 422 10.51 -10.35 20.05
CA GLY A 422 10.25 -11.75 19.72
C GLY A 422 10.67 -12.10 18.30
N TYR A 423 11.32 -13.25 18.14
CA TYR A 423 11.80 -13.78 16.87
C TYR A 423 11.35 -15.23 16.69
N LYS A 424 11.36 -15.72 15.45
CA LYS A 424 11.08 -17.15 15.23
C LYS A 424 12.32 -17.98 15.56
N ASN A 425 13.47 -17.60 15.01
CA ASN A 425 14.76 -18.22 15.29
C ASN A 425 15.75 -17.18 15.84
N SER A 426 16.77 -17.62 16.56
CA SER A 426 17.85 -16.75 17.03
C SER A 426 18.68 -16.11 15.90
N GLU A 427 18.74 -16.75 14.73
CA GLU A 427 19.40 -16.19 13.53
C GLU A 427 18.63 -15.03 12.89
N ASP A 428 17.35 -14.84 13.23
CA ASP A 428 16.51 -13.75 12.70
C ASP A 428 16.76 -12.42 13.43
N ILE A 429 17.64 -12.39 14.44
CA ILE A 429 17.94 -11.18 15.21
C ILE A 429 18.81 -10.24 14.38
N TYR A 430 18.45 -8.97 14.39
CA TYR A 430 19.21 -7.90 13.76
C TYR A 430 19.21 -6.65 14.62
N LYS A 431 20.25 -5.82 14.46
CA LYS A 431 20.37 -4.49 15.10
C LYS A 431 20.10 -4.51 16.62
N LYS A 432 20.53 -5.57 17.31
CA LYS A 432 20.32 -5.79 18.75
C LYS A 432 20.62 -4.57 19.62
N ARG A 433 21.77 -3.91 19.37
CA ARG A 433 22.18 -2.69 20.06
C ARG A 433 21.23 -1.51 19.87
N GLU A 434 20.59 -1.38 18.71
CA GLU A 434 19.61 -0.31 18.48
C GLU A 434 18.34 -0.52 19.30
N ILE A 435 17.93 -1.78 19.50
CA ILE A 435 16.79 -2.13 20.38
C ILE A 435 17.13 -1.79 21.83
N GLU A 436 18.29 -2.26 22.31
CA GLU A 436 18.73 -2.06 23.69
C GLU A 436 18.93 -0.58 24.01
N LYS A 437 19.50 0.21 23.10
CA LYS A 437 19.85 1.63 23.32
C LYS A 437 18.67 2.49 23.79
N TYR A 438 17.45 2.23 23.29
CA TYR A 438 16.28 3.04 23.58
C TYR A 438 15.23 2.33 24.44
N ALA A 439 15.62 1.28 25.17
CA ALA A 439 14.79 0.57 26.12
C ALA A 439 15.41 0.56 27.51
N ASP A 440 14.59 0.76 28.55
CA ASP A 440 15.03 0.61 29.95
C ASP A 440 15.22 -0.87 30.30
N GLN A 441 14.39 -1.75 29.72
CA GLN A 441 14.55 -3.21 29.77
C GLN A 441 14.10 -3.84 28.46
N VAL A 442 14.88 -4.80 27.95
CA VAL A 442 14.51 -5.66 26.83
C VAL A 442 14.27 -7.07 27.33
N VAL A 443 13.19 -7.68 26.86
CA VAL A 443 12.86 -9.10 27.01
C VAL A 443 12.93 -9.72 25.62
N TRP A 444 13.99 -10.49 25.40
CA TRP A 444 14.18 -11.28 24.19
C TRP A 444 13.42 -12.59 24.29
N SER A 445 12.81 -13.02 23.19
CA SER A 445 12.16 -14.32 23.10
C SER A 445 12.31 -14.91 21.70
N ASN A 446 12.33 -16.25 21.62
CA ASN A 446 12.32 -16.97 20.35
C ASN A 446 11.54 -18.27 20.44
N ASP A 447 10.88 -18.63 19.35
CA ASP A 447 10.08 -19.86 19.25
C ASP A 447 10.99 -21.10 19.15
N PHE A 448 12.08 -21.01 18.37
CA PHE A 448 12.98 -22.11 18.06
C PHE A 448 14.45 -21.69 18.07
N GLY A 449 15.33 -22.68 18.15
CA GLY A 449 16.78 -22.49 18.11
C GLY A 449 17.38 -22.10 19.46
N ASP A 450 18.60 -21.58 19.42
CA ASP A 450 19.34 -21.23 20.63
C ASP A 450 18.74 -20.04 21.37
N LYS A 451 19.03 -19.95 22.67
CA LYS A 451 18.62 -18.83 23.50
C LYS A 451 19.24 -17.53 22.99
N ILE A 452 18.45 -16.47 22.92
CA ILE A 452 18.96 -15.13 22.63
C ILE A 452 19.66 -14.61 23.87
N LEU A 453 20.99 -14.46 23.85
CA LEU A 453 21.72 -13.92 24.98
C LEU A 453 21.65 -12.39 24.98
N PRO A 454 21.09 -11.74 26.02
CA PRO A 454 21.08 -10.28 26.12
C PRO A 454 22.49 -9.70 26.29
N GLU A 455 22.73 -8.46 25.84
CA GLU A 455 24.05 -7.81 25.98
C GLU A 455 24.18 -7.02 27.30
N ARG A 456 23.05 -6.60 27.90
CA ARG A 456 23.00 -5.82 29.14
C ARG A 456 22.48 -6.66 30.30
N GLU A 457 22.99 -6.40 31.51
CA GLU A 457 22.66 -7.20 32.71
C GLU A 457 21.18 -7.15 33.09
N GLN A 458 20.50 -6.03 32.85
CA GLN A 458 19.08 -5.87 33.16
C GLN A 458 18.16 -6.54 32.14
N ASP A 459 18.65 -6.86 30.95
CA ASP A 459 17.85 -7.46 29.90
C ASP A 459 17.71 -8.97 30.11
N LEU A 460 16.61 -9.53 29.59
CA LEU A 460 16.21 -10.90 29.87
C LEU A 460 16.02 -11.69 28.58
N TRP A 461 16.23 -12.99 28.69
CA TRP A 461 15.68 -13.95 27.74
C TRP A 461 14.61 -14.76 28.44
N LEU A 462 13.44 -14.87 27.82
CA LEU A 462 12.35 -15.72 28.27
C LEU A 462 11.87 -16.59 27.13
N GLU A 463 11.67 -17.86 27.43
CA GLU A 463 11.21 -18.85 26.47
C GLU A 463 9.78 -18.55 26.00
N GLY A 464 9.52 -18.82 24.72
CA GLY A 464 8.22 -18.72 24.08
C GLY A 464 8.04 -17.52 23.16
N ASN A 465 6.83 -17.40 22.63
CA ASN A 465 6.44 -16.26 21.80
C ASN A 465 6.25 -14.98 22.65
N ILE A 466 5.81 -13.89 22.01
CA ILE A 466 5.61 -12.59 22.68
C ILE A 466 4.66 -12.68 23.88
N VAL A 467 3.53 -13.37 23.77
CA VAL A 467 2.54 -13.44 24.86
C VAL A 467 3.06 -14.36 25.98
N GLU A 468 3.69 -15.47 25.63
CA GLU A 468 4.29 -16.39 26.60
C GLU A 468 5.43 -15.73 27.39
N SER A 469 6.29 -14.96 26.72
CA SER A 469 7.34 -14.19 27.38
C SER A 469 6.77 -13.10 28.29
N MET A 470 5.66 -12.44 27.94
CA MET A 470 4.93 -11.52 28.85
C MET A 470 4.39 -12.23 30.10
N ILE A 471 3.82 -13.43 29.93
CA ILE A 471 3.34 -14.25 31.06
C ILE A 471 4.51 -14.68 31.95
N ASN A 472 5.61 -15.13 31.35
CA ASN A 472 6.80 -15.55 32.07
C ASN A 472 7.48 -14.37 32.77
N TYR A 473 7.47 -13.18 32.15
CA TYR A 473 7.93 -11.96 32.77
C TYR A 473 7.14 -11.70 34.05
N CYS A 474 5.80 -11.81 34.02
CA CYS A 474 4.95 -11.65 35.19
C CYS A 474 5.23 -12.62 36.35
N LYS A 475 5.95 -13.73 36.14
CA LYS A 475 6.31 -14.71 37.18
C LYS A 475 7.66 -14.43 37.84
N LEU A 476 8.46 -13.49 37.33
CA LEU A 476 9.76 -13.16 37.90
C LEU A 476 9.64 -12.35 39.20
N ASP A 477 10.50 -12.61 40.19
CA ASP A 477 10.49 -11.85 41.44
C ASP A 477 11.45 -10.64 41.39
N ASP A 478 12.77 -10.87 41.25
CA ASP A 478 13.76 -9.80 41.47
C ASP A 478 14.35 -9.14 40.20
N LYS A 479 13.98 -9.61 39.00
CA LYS A 479 14.57 -9.15 37.73
C LYS A 479 13.67 -8.22 36.91
N LYS A 480 12.49 -7.87 37.41
CA LYS A 480 11.54 -6.97 36.73
C LYS A 480 11.90 -5.51 37.01
N LEU A 481 11.98 -4.69 35.96
CA LEU A 481 12.04 -3.24 36.08
C LEU A 481 10.67 -2.56 35.93
N PHE A 482 9.65 -3.31 35.52
CA PHE A 482 8.29 -2.83 35.27
C PHE A 482 7.25 -3.73 35.95
N ASP A 483 6.26 -3.08 36.56
CA ASP A 483 4.99 -3.72 36.91
C ASP A 483 4.00 -3.45 35.77
N PHE A 484 3.41 -4.50 35.21
CA PHE A 484 2.42 -4.39 34.14
C PHE A 484 1.18 -3.57 34.55
N LYS A 485 0.87 -3.48 35.85
CA LYS A 485 -0.21 -2.60 36.34
C LYS A 485 0.08 -1.12 36.12
N THR A 486 1.33 -0.75 35.92
CA THR A 486 1.78 0.63 35.70
C THR A 486 1.97 0.98 34.23
N ILE A 487 1.79 0.01 33.31
CA ILE A 487 1.89 0.24 31.87
C ILE A 487 0.69 1.04 31.40
N ASN A 488 0.94 2.21 30.80
CA ASN A 488 -0.11 3.08 30.28
C ASN A 488 -0.43 2.77 28.81
N ARG A 489 0.55 2.24 28.08
CA ARG A 489 0.44 2.03 26.63
C ARG A 489 1.14 0.77 26.16
N ILE A 490 0.49 0.05 25.26
CA ILE A 490 1.07 -1.07 24.52
C ILE A 490 1.12 -0.70 23.03
N ILE A 491 2.27 -0.86 22.39
CA ILE A 491 2.42 -0.71 20.93
C ILE A 491 2.89 -2.05 20.37
N ALA A 492 2.02 -2.73 19.63
CA ALA A 492 2.26 -4.03 19.04
C ALA A 492 2.50 -3.91 17.53
N ILE A 493 3.64 -4.42 17.05
CA ILE A 493 4.02 -4.40 15.64
C ILE A 493 4.62 -5.76 15.27
N GLY A 494 3.97 -6.46 14.34
CA GLY A 494 4.37 -7.79 13.93
C GLY A 494 3.40 -8.37 12.89
N SER A 495 3.26 -9.69 12.88
CA SER A 495 2.20 -10.33 12.07
C SER A 495 0.81 -10.00 12.62
N ASP A 496 -0.19 -10.10 11.75
CA ASP A 496 -1.62 -10.01 12.12
C ASP A 496 -1.96 -10.95 13.29
N ARG A 497 -1.42 -12.18 13.25
CA ARG A 497 -1.59 -13.17 14.32
C ARG A 497 -0.96 -12.76 15.64
N MET A 498 0.25 -12.18 15.61
CA MET A 498 0.93 -11.73 16.82
C MET A 498 0.20 -10.52 17.44
N MET A 499 -0.22 -9.55 16.63
CA MET A 499 -1.00 -8.40 17.11
C MET A 499 -2.35 -8.83 17.68
N LYS A 500 -3.03 -9.79 17.04
CA LYS A 500 -4.26 -10.41 17.58
C LYS A 500 -4.01 -11.09 18.92
N ALA A 501 -2.92 -11.86 19.06
CA ALA A 501 -2.58 -12.52 20.31
C ALA A 501 -2.31 -11.52 21.45
N VAL A 502 -1.66 -10.40 21.16
CA VAL A 502 -1.50 -9.30 22.13
C VAL A 502 -2.86 -8.69 22.49
N LYS A 503 -3.75 -8.44 21.52
CA LYS A 503 -5.13 -7.98 21.79
C LYS A 503 -5.85 -8.93 22.75
N ASP A 504 -5.92 -10.21 22.40
CA ASP A 504 -6.73 -11.20 23.13
C ASP A 504 -6.16 -11.51 24.52
N SER A 505 -4.83 -11.58 24.65
CA SER A 505 -4.16 -11.91 25.92
C SER A 505 -4.46 -10.89 27.02
N ARG A 506 -4.62 -9.60 26.67
CA ARG A 506 -4.99 -8.53 27.60
C ARG A 506 -6.34 -8.74 28.27
N TYR A 507 -7.25 -9.47 27.65
CA TYR A 507 -8.58 -9.77 28.20
C TYR A 507 -8.71 -11.19 28.74
N THR A 508 -7.67 -12.01 28.58
CA THR A 508 -7.66 -13.42 28.98
C THR A 508 -6.53 -13.67 29.99
N VAL A 509 -5.40 -14.21 29.53
CA VAL A 509 -4.30 -14.70 30.37
C VAL A 509 -3.52 -13.58 31.11
N LEU A 510 -3.59 -12.34 30.62
CA LEU A 510 -2.94 -11.17 31.23
C LEU A 510 -3.94 -10.15 31.81
N LYS A 511 -5.23 -10.51 31.91
CA LYS A 511 -6.31 -9.60 32.33
C LYS A 511 -6.02 -8.90 33.66
N ASP A 512 -5.64 -9.66 34.68
CA ASP A 512 -5.40 -9.12 36.03
C ASP A 512 -3.96 -8.56 36.21
N LYS A 513 -3.16 -8.58 35.15
CA LYS A 513 -1.77 -8.12 35.15
C LYS A 513 -1.64 -6.67 34.69
N PHE A 514 -2.51 -6.21 33.80
CA PHE A 514 -2.51 -4.83 33.33
C PHE A 514 -3.49 -3.95 34.12
N GLY A 515 -3.14 -2.67 34.28
CA GLY A 515 -4.04 -1.62 34.75
C GLY A 515 -4.87 -1.04 33.60
N GLU A 516 -5.35 0.19 33.76
CA GLU A 516 -5.94 0.94 32.64
C GLU A 516 -4.85 1.33 31.63
N HIS A 517 -5.09 1.07 30.34
CA HIS A 517 -4.11 1.29 29.29
C HIS A 517 -4.74 1.40 27.90
N ILE A 518 -3.99 1.99 26.97
CA ILE A 518 -4.32 2.02 25.54
C ILE A 518 -3.42 1.04 24.80
N ALA A 519 -3.98 0.24 23.90
CA ALA A 519 -3.18 -0.63 23.04
C ALA A 519 -3.36 -0.30 21.56
N ILE A 520 -2.24 -0.16 20.86
CA ILE A 520 -2.14 0.23 19.46
C ILE A 520 -1.47 -0.90 18.68
N GLY A 521 -2.03 -1.25 17.54
CA GLY A 521 -1.42 -2.12 16.55
C GLY A 521 -1.05 -1.33 15.30
N SER A 522 0.16 -1.54 14.77
CA SER A 522 0.53 -0.98 13.47
C SER A 522 0.09 -1.94 12.36
N ILE A 523 -1.07 -1.66 11.78
CA ILE A 523 -1.81 -2.58 10.92
C ILE A 523 -1.19 -2.66 9.52
N ASN A 524 -0.84 -3.88 9.13
CA ASN A 524 -0.15 -4.22 7.89
C ASN A 524 -1.11 -4.58 6.75
N SER A 525 -2.26 -3.89 6.63
CA SER A 525 -3.22 -4.15 5.54
C SER A 525 -2.52 -4.05 4.17
N PRO A 526 -2.92 -4.85 3.16
CA PRO A 526 -2.39 -4.73 1.81
C PRO A 526 -2.47 -3.29 1.29
N MET A 527 -1.44 -2.80 0.59
CA MET A 527 -1.45 -1.43 0.05
C MET A 527 -1.01 -1.42 -1.40
N GLN A 528 -1.58 -0.50 -2.19
CA GLN A 528 -1.22 -0.31 -3.60
C GLN A 528 -0.73 1.11 -3.88
N CYS A 529 -1.59 2.12 -3.68
CA CYS A 529 -1.22 3.52 -3.91
C CYS A 529 -0.35 4.09 -2.80
N MET A 530 -0.69 3.81 -1.53
CA MET A 530 -0.12 4.44 -0.32
C MET A 530 -0.27 5.98 -0.31
N MET A 531 -1.27 6.50 -1.03
CA MET A 531 -1.53 7.94 -1.24
C MET A 531 -2.64 8.51 -0.36
N LYS A 532 -3.01 7.82 0.73
CA LYS A 532 -3.97 8.27 1.76
C LYS A 532 -5.40 8.48 1.24
N GLU A 533 -6.25 7.46 1.45
CA GLU A 533 -7.69 7.48 1.11
C GLU A 533 -8.01 7.49 -0.40
N ILE A 534 -7.06 7.09 -1.26
CA ILE A 534 -7.28 7.08 -2.73
C ILE A 534 -7.88 5.76 -3.24
N CYS A 535 -7.19 4.62 -3.06
CA CYS A 535 -7.55 3.37 -3.76
C CYS A 535 -8.28 2.32 -2.91
N ALA A 536 -8.41 2.53 -1.60
CA ALA A 536 -9.04 1.60 -0.64
C ALA A 536 -8.43 0.18 -0.53
N GLN A 537 -7.33 -0.15 -1.19
CA GLN A 537 -6.67 -1.46 -1.03
C GLN A 537 -6.27 -1.73 0.43
N CYS A 538 -5.95 -0.68 1.17
CA CYS A 538 -5.56 -0.74 2.57
C CYS A 538 -6.74 -0.58 3.55
N LEU A 539 -7.98 -0.74 3.09
CA LEU A 539 -9.15 -0.59 3.96
C LEU A 539 -9.11 -1.67 5.05
N GLN A 540 -9.28 -1.25 6.30
CA GLN A 540 -9.33 -2.10 7.47
C GLN A 540 -10.66 -1.91 8.17
N LYS A 541 -11.38 -3.00 8.39
CA LYS A 541 -12.63 -2.99 9.16
C LYS A 541 -12.33 -2.83 10.65
N HIS A 542 -13.11 -1.95 11.28
CA HIS A 542 -13.19 -1.76 12.72
C HIS A 542 -14.57 -2.17 13.22
N ILE A 543 -14.60 -2.71 14.44
CA ILE A 543 -15.82 -3.01 15.19
C ILE A 543 -15.64 -2.36 16.56
N ASP A 544 -16.53 -1.44 16.88
CA ASP A 544 -16.55 -0.82 18.21
C ASP A 544 -16.83 -1.90 19.28
N PRO A 545 -15.95 -2.06 20.29
CA PRO A 545 -16.11 -3.12 21.29
C PRO A 545 -17.29 -2.91 22.24
N GLU A 546 -17.82 -1.69 22.37
CA GLU A 546 -18.95 -1.35 23.24
C GLU A 546 -20.27 -1.43 22.49
N THR A 547 -20.33 -0.89 21.27
CA THR A 547 -21.59 -0.77 20.50
C THR A 547 -21.78 -1.86 19.45
N GLY A 548 -20.70 -2.50 19.00
CA GLY A 548 -20.69 -3.39 17.84
C GLY A 548 -20.80 -2.69 16.49
N GLU A 549 -20.77 -1.35 16.45
CA GLU A 549 -20.86 -0.58 15.21
C GLU A 549 -19.62 -0.79 14.33
N GLU A 550 -19.86 -0.96 13.03
CA GLU A 550 -18.80 -1.15 12.04
C GLU A 550 -18.33 0.18 11.48
N SER A 551 -17.00 0.34 11.38
CA SER A 551 -16.38 1.46 10.67
C SER A 551 -15.17 0.99 9.88
N PHE A 552 -14.58 1.88 9.08
CA PHE A 552 -13.45 1.53 8.22
C PHE A 552 -12.35 2.58 8.27
N VAL A 553 -11.11 2.12 8.34
CA VAL A 553 -9.92 2.96 8.34
C VAL A 553 -9.06 2.62 7.14
N PHE A 554 -8.56 3.63 6.43
CA PHE A 554 -7.55 3.43 5.41
C PHE A 554 -6.18 3.33 6.09
N SER A 555 -5.60 2.14 6.17
CA SER A 555 -4.32 1.94 6.87
C SER A 555 -3.17 2.78 6.28
N CYS A 556 -3.22 3.17 5.00
CA CYS A 556 -2.21 4.08 4.46
C CYS A 556 -2.36 5.54 4.93
N PHE A 557 -3.54 5.91 5.42
CA PHE A 557 -3.79 7.17 6.12
C PHE A 557 -3.45 7.04 7.60
N ASN A 558 -3.98 6.02 8.27
CA ASN A 558 -3.67 5.71 9.67
C ASN A 558 -3.43 4.21 9.89
N GLN A 559 -2.16 3.83 9.95
CA GLN A 559 -1.71 2.46 10.19
C GLN A 559 -1.71 2.11 11.68
N ASP A 560 -1.50 3.09 12.57
CA ASP A 560 -1.49 2.88 14.01
C ASP A 560 -2.93 2.98 14.54
N GLN A 561 -3.56 1.83 14.77
CA GLN A 561 -4.98 1.70 15.11
C GLN A 561 -5.15 1.09 16.49
N LEU A 562 -6.23 1.44 17.20
CA LEU A 562 -6.57 0.82 18.47
C LEU A 562 -6.81 -0.67 18.27
N LEU A 563 -6.03 -1.53 18.95
CA LEU A 563 -6.14 -2.99 18.80
C LEU A 563 -7.56 -3.47 19.05
N ASP A 564 -8.24 -2.86 20.02
CA ASP A 564 -9.57 -3.25 20.46
C ASP A 564 -10.62 -3.13 19.36
N TYR A 565 -10.43 -2.16 18.44
CA TYR A 565 -11.35 -1.93 17.32
C TYR A 565 -11.04 -2.80 16.11
N VAL A 566 -9.80 -3.26 15.93
CA VAL A 566 -9.39 -3.97 14.71
C VAL A 566 -10.08 -5.34 14.59
N ASP A 567 -10.73 -5.56 13.45
CA ASP A 567 -11.19 -6.89 13.01
C ASP A 567 -10.03 -7.65 12.36
N PHE A 568 -9.38 -8.52 13.14
CA PHE A 568 -8.27 -9.35 12.68
C PHE A 568 -8.69 -10.48 11.74
N VAL A 569 -9.96 -10.89 11.74
CA VAL A 569 -10.47 -11.88 10.78
C VAL A 569 -10.53 -11.22 9.40
N ASN A 570 -11.09 -10.00 9.33
CA ASN A 570 -11.09 -9.20 8.11
C ASN A 570 -9.67 -8.93 7.60
N LEU A 571 -8.75 -8.52 8.48
CA LEU A 571 -7.36 -8.26 8.10
C LEU A 571 -6.71 -9.52 7.49
N ASN A 572 -6.86 -10.67 8.13
CA ASN A 572 -6.29 -11.93 7.65
C ASN A 572 -6.85 -12.32 6.28
N GLN A 573 -8.17 -12.25 6.09
CA GLN A 573 -8.81 -12.52 4.80
C GLN A 573 -8.27 -11.60 3.69
N ARG A 574 -8.07 -10.31 3.97
CA ARG A 574 -7.51 -9.35 3.02
C ARG A 574 -6.05 -9.65 2.67
N LEU A 575 -5.24 -10.05 3.65
CA LEU A 575 -3.84 -10.45 3.44
C LEU A 575 -3.73 -11.71 2.56
N MET A 576 -4.73 -12.59 2.58
CA MET A 576 -4.75 -13.83 1.81
C MET A 576 -5.32 -13.67 0.40
N ALA A 577 -5.84 -12.50 0.02
CA ALA A 577 -6.59 -12.29 -1.22
C ALA A 577 -5.84 -12.72 -2.49
N ASN A 578 -4.52 -12.57 -2.53
CA ASN A 578 -3.68 -12.88 -3.70
C ASN A 578 -2.78 -14.12 -3.51
N SER A 579 -3.01 -14.93 -2.47
CA SER A 579 -2.03 -15.94 -2.02
C SER A 579 -1.65 -16.96 -3.11
N VAL A 580 -2.60 -17.37 -3.98
CA VAL A 580 -2.32 -18.27 -5.11
C VAL A 580 -1.28 -17.67 -6.07
N LEU A 581 -1.47 -16.42 -6.48
CA LEU A 581 -0.61 -15.75 -7.45
C LEU A 581 0.75 -15.38 -6.85
N GLU A 582 0.77 -15.02 -5.56
CA GLU A 582 1.99 -14.74 -4.80
C GLU A 582 2.87 -15.98 -4.67
N LYS A 583 2.30 -17.12 -4.25
CA LYS A 583 3.02 -18.40 -4.15
C LYS A 583 3.57 -18.84 -5.50
N LEU A 584 2.73 -18.84 -6.54
CA LEU A 584 3.15 -19.19 -7.91
C LEU A 584 4.31 -18.30 -8.38
N SER A 585 4.19 -16.98 -8.19
CA SER A 585 5.21 -16.04 -8.63
C SER A 585 6.50 -16.16 -7.82
N ASN A 586 6.41 -16.48 -6.53
CA ASN A 586 7.59 -16.70 -5.68
C ASN A 586 8.33 -17.99 -6.07
N MET A 587 7.61 -19.08 -6.35
CA MET A 587 8.19 -20.31 -6.89
C MET A 587 8.83 -20.06 -8.26
N TYR A 588 8.15 -19.30 -9.13
CA TYR A 588 8.69 -18.94 -10.44
C TYR A 588 9.94 -18.07 -10.35
N LEU A 589 10.04 -17.15 -9.39
CA LEU A 589 11.25 -16.38 -9.15
C LEU A 589 12.44 -17.29 -8.77
N THR A 590 12.19 -18.27 -7.90
CA THR A 590 13.22 -19.28 -7.54
C THR A 590 13.67 -20.07 -8.76
N TYR A 591 12.73 -20.49 -9.61
CA TYR A 591 13.05 -21.12 -10.90
C TYR A 591 13.90 -20.20 -11.79
N LEU A 592 13.56 -18.92 -11.93
CA LEU A 592 14.35 -17.98 -12.75
C LEU A 592 15.78 -17.82 -12.23
N PHE A 593 15.97 -17.72 -10.92
CA PHE A 593 17.31 -17.63 -10.33
C PHE A 593 18.13 -18.90 -10.52
N SER A 594 17.53 -20.10 -10.39
CA SER A 594 18.25 -21.35 -10.64
C SER A 594 18.66 -21.49 -12.11
N GLN A 595 17.82 -21.03 -13.06
CA GLN A 595 18.18 -21.02 -14.48
C GLN A 595 19.36 -20.07 -14.75
N LYS A 596 19.36 -18.87 -14.15
CA LYS A 596 20.47 -17.93 -14.28
C LYS A 596 21.80 -18.51 -13.75
N GLU A 597 21.76 -19.21 -12.63
CA GLU A 597 22.93 -19.89 -12.06
C GLU A 597 23.41 -21.04 -12.98
N LYS A 598 22.51 -21.87 -13.51
CA LYS A 598 22.84 -22.91 -14.49
C LYS A 598 23.51 -22.34 -15.75
N THR A 599 23.01 -21.21 -16.28
CA THR A 599 23.61 -20.54 -17.44
C THR A 599 24.99 -19.94 -17.11
N ALA A 600 25.19 -19.43 -15.90
CA ALA A 600 26.48 -18.88 -15.46
C ALA A 600 27.52 -19.97 -15.13
N ALA A 601 27.08 -21.18 -14.77
CA ALA A 601 27.94 -22.32 -14.41
C ALA A 601 28.41 -23.17 -15.62
N LEU A 602 27.83 -22.96 -16.81
CA LEU A 602 28.36 -23.55 -18.04
C LEU A 602 29.64 -22.78 -18.41
N PRO A 603 30.83 -23.43 -18.45
CA PRO A 603 32.03 -22.76 -18.93
C PRO A 603 31.80 -22.32 -20.37
N SER A 604 32.30 -21.13 -20.71
CA SER A 604 32.44 -20.66 -22.08
C SER A 604 33.49 -21.50 -22.81
N ASP A 605 33.21 -22.78 -23.02
CA ASP A 605 33.95 -23.61 -23.97
C ASP A 605 33.49 -23.22 -25.37
N LEU A 606 34.01 -22.11 -25.86
CA LEU A 606 34.10 -21.82 -27.28
C LEU A 606 35.52 -21.34 -27.57
N TYR A 607 36.28 -22.28 -28.15
CA TYR A 607 37.56 -22.18 -28.87
C TYR A 607 38.87 -22.56 -28.14
N SER A 608 39.00 -23.85 -27.85
CA SER A 608 40.19 -24.62 -28.22
C SER A 608 39.99 -25.28 -29.60
N THR A 609 40.52 -24.62 -30.64
CA THR A 609 41.27 -25.12 -31.83
C THR A 609 41.20 -24.06 -32.91
#